data_AF-A0A800AIF0-F1
#
_entry.id   AF-A0A800AIF0-F1
#
_cell.length_a   1.000
_cell.length_b   1.000
_cell.length_c   1.000
_cell.angle_alpha   90.00
_cell.angle_beta   90.00
_cell.angle_gamma   90.00
#
_symmetry.space_group_name_H-M   'P 1'
#
loop_
_entity.id
_entity.type
_entity.pdbx_description
1 polymer ?
#
loop_
_entity_poly.entity_id
_entity_poly.type
_entity_poly.pdbx_seq_one_letter_code
_entity_poly.pdbx_strand_id
1 'polypeptide(L)' 'MHGDEEQNQNDEEKPSFELVFTPTFTRDLRKLNSQVRQRVLRRLEQLEMNPYINCTKLTNVDVGVFRIRIGN' A
#
# COMPACT_ATOMS: atom_id res chain seq x y z
N MET A 1 -5.10 -41.82 -22.40
CA MET A 1 -5.65 -41.67 -21.04
C MET A 1 -4.50 -41.71 -20.07
N HIS A 2 -4.54 -40.89 -19.02
CA HIS A 2 -3.43 -40.35 -18.20
C HIS A 2 -2.92 -39.04 -18.80
N GLY A 3 -3.21 -37.87 -18.25
CA GLY A 3 -3.84 -37.52 -16.98
C GLY A 3 -3.45 -36.07 -16.74
N ASP A 4 -4.43 -35.19 -16.78
CA ASP A 4 -4.30 -33.76 -16.53
C ASP A 4 -3.75 -33.53 -15.13
N GLU A 5 -2.64 -32.80 -15.01
CA GLU A 5 -2.29 -32.06 -13.78
C GLU A 5 -1.74 -30.69 -14.18
N GLU A 6 -2.67 -29.78 -14.47
CA GLU A 6 -2.47 -28.34 -14.36
C GLU A 6 -2.02 -28.00 -12.94
N GLN A 7 -0.74 -27.68 -12.74
CA GLN A 7 -0.29 -27.00 -11.54
C GLN A 7 -0.28 -25.50 -11.78
N ASN A 8 -1.45 -24.88 -11.59
CA ASN A 8 -1.62 -23.44 -11.55
C ASN A 8 -1.15 -22.91 -10.18
N GLN A 9 0.16 -22.78 -9.99
CA GLN A 9 0.75 -22.08 -8.84
C GLN A 9 0.70 -20.57 -9.11
N ASN A 10 -0.47 -19.95 -8.91
CA ASN A 10 -0.52 -18.53 -8.60
C ASN A 10 -0.39 -18.41 -7.08
N ASP A 11 0.85 -18.54 -6.58
CA ASP A 11 1.22 -18.02 -5.27
C ASP A 11 1.21 -16.49 -5.38
N GLU A 12 0.01 -15.90 -5.32
CA GLU A 12 -0.13 -14.48 -5.00
C GLU A 12 0.43 -14.30 -3.59
N GLU A 13 1.66 -13.79 -3.49
CA GLU A 13 2.28 -13.37 -2.23
C GLU A 13 1.27 -12.55 -1.44
N LYS A 14 0.76 -13.15 -0.36
CA LYS A 14 -0.17 -12.50 0.55
C LYS A 14 0.52 -11.23 1.07
N PRO A 15 -0.13 -10.05 1.01
CA PRO A 15 0.45 -8.83 1.54
C PRO A 15 0.88 -9.04 3.00
N SER A 16 2.13 -8.70 3.30
CA SER A 16 2.75 -8.95 4.61
C SER A 16 2.14 -8.04 5.70
N PHE A 17 1.53 -6.92 5.31
CA PHE A 17 0.93 -5.93 6.19
C PHE A 17 -0.49 -5.55 5.76
N GLU A 18 -1.38 -5.40 6.74
CA GLU A 18 -2.75 -4.92 6.52
C GLU A 18 -2.82 -3.39 6.67
N LEU A 19 -3.43 -2.71 5.69
CA LEU A 19 -3.67 -1.26 5.76
C LEU A 19 -5.01 -0.95 6.42
N VAL A 20 -4.96 -0.25 7.54
CA VAL A 20 -6.17 0.26 8.23
C VAL A 20 -6.34 1.75 7.94
N PHE A 21 -7.41 2.10 7.24
CA PHE A 21 -7.68 3.49 6.85
C PHE A 21 -8.50 4.24 7.90
N THR A 22 -8.04 5.43 8.27
CA THR A 22 -8.80 6.32 9.15
C THR A 22 -9.92 7.04 8.38
N PRO A 23 -11.00 7.48 9.06
CA PRO A 23 -12.05 8.28 8.42
C PRO A 23 -11.52 9.56 7.76
N THR A 24 -10.48 10.17 8.35
CA THR A 24 -9.79 11.33 7.78
C THR A 24 -9.13 10.98 6.46
N PHE A 25 -8.39 9.88 6.39
CA PHE A 25 -7.77 9.41 5.15
C PHE A 25 -8.80 9.20 4.05
N THR A 26 -9.90 8.48 4.34
CA THR A 26 -10.95 8.23 3.34
C THR A 26 -11.58 9.52 2.83
N ARG A 27 -11.84 10.48 3.73
CA ARG A 27 -12.38 11.79 3.35
C ARG A 27 -11.42 12.57 2.47
N ASP A 28 -10.13 12.54 2.77
CA ASP A 28 -9.14 13.32 2.03
C ASP A 28 -8.80 12.68 0.68
N LEU A 29 -8.75 11.34 0.60
CA LEU A 29 -8.60 10.59 -0.65
C LEU A 29 -9.70 10.94 -1.66
N ARG A 30 -10.94 11.17 -1.20
CA ARG A 30 -12.08 11.55 -2.05
C ARG A 30 -11.96 12.95 -2.66
N LYS A 31 -11.22 13.86 -2.02
CA LYS A 31 -11.02 15.24 -2.51
C LYS A 31 -9.94 15.33 -3.59
N LEU A 32 -9.12 14.29 -3.76
CA LEU A 32 -8.04 14.27 -4.74
C LEU A 32 -8.59 14.10 -6.16
N ASN A 33 -7.91 14.72 -7.13
CA ASN A 33 -8.18 14.46 -8.53
C ASN A 33 -7.84 13.00 -8.89
N SER A 34 -8.38 12.52 -10.02
CA SER A 34 -8.26 11.12 -10.44
C SER A 34 -6.80 10.66 -10.58
N GLN A 35 -5.93 11.51 -11.14
CA GLN A 35 -4.52 11.18 -11.36
C GLN A 35 -3.76 11.02 -10.03
N VAL A 36 -3.92 11.97 -9.10
CA VAL A 36 -3.26 11.90 -7.80
C VAL A 36 -3.80 10.72 -6.99
N ARG A 37 -5.13 10.50 -7.02
CA ARG A 37 -5.75 9.35 -6.35
C ARG A 37 -5.19 8.01 -6.84
N GLN A 38 -5.02 7.82 -8.15
CA GLN A 38 -4.40 6.61 -8.70
C GLN A 38 -2.94 6.42 -8.22
N ARG A 39 -2.16 7.51 -8.15
CA ARG A 39 -0.79 7.45 -7.61
C ARG A 39 -0.78 7.06 -6.13
N VAL A 40 -1.76 7.54 -5.36
CA VAL A 40 -1.92 7.14 -3.96
C VAL A 40 -2.25 5.65 -3.85
N LEU A 41 -3.23 5.15 -4.60
CA LEU A 41 -3.62 3.73 -4.55
C LEU A 41 -2.46 2.79 -4.88
N ARG A 42 -1.71 3.04 -5.97
CA ARG A 42 -0.51 2.26 -6.30
C ARG A 42 0.54 2.27 -5.20
N ARG A 43 0.61 3.36 -4.44
CA ARG A 43 1.56 3.47 -3.32
C ARG A 43 1.10 2.66 -2.12
N LEU A 44 -0.21 2.55 -1.88
CA LEU A 44 -0.77 1.71 -0.82
C LEU A 44 -0.43 0.24 -1.05
N GLU A 45 -0.58 -0.26 -2.28
CA GLU A 45 -0.18 -1.63 -2.66
C GLU A 45 1.28 -1.93 -2.29
N GLN A 46 2.18 -0.96 -2.48
CA GLN A 46 3.59 -1.11 -2.10
C GLN A 46 3.80 -1.12 -0.58
N LEU A 47 2.95 -0.43 0.18
CA LEU A 47 3.02 -0.40 1.64
C LEU A 47 2.52 -1.69 2.29
N GLU A 48 1.56 -2.35 1.67
CA GLU A 48 1.11 -3.69 2.06
C GLU A 48 2.24 -4.72 1.99
N MET A 49 3.19 -4.54 1.07
CA MET A 49 4.39 -5.37 0.96
C MET A 49 5.50 -4.92 1.92
N ASN A 50 5.78 -3.61 1.97
CA ASN A 50 6.83 -3.05 2.83
C ASN A 50 6.46 -1.64 3.32
N PRO A 51 6.09 -1.44 4.60
CA PRO A 51 5.60 -0.15 5.10
C PRO A 51 6.69 0.92 5.22
N TYR A 52 7.97 0.54 5.15
CA TYR A 52 9.10 1.45 5.34
C TYR A 52 9.68 1.97 4.02
N ILE A 53 9.12 1.57 2.88
CA ILE A 53 9.62 1.96 1.56
C ILE A 53 9.50 3.47 1.33
N ASN A 54 10.59 4.13 0.93
CA ASN A 54 10.70 5.57 0.65
C ASN A 54 9.95 6.48 1.63
N CYS A 55 10.03 6.14 2.92
CA CYS A 55 9.41 6.89 3.99
C CYS A 55 10.46 7.73 4.72
N THR A 56 10.04 8.86 5.29
CA THR A 56 10.87 9.67 6.19
C THR A 56 10.26 9.58 7.58
N LYS A 57 11.04 9.13 8.56
CA LYS A 57 10.61 9.13 9.96
C LYS A 57 10.40 10.57 10.41
N LEU A 58 9.23 10.88 10.97
CA LEU A 58 8.99 12.19 11.57
C LEU A 58 9.68 12.21 12.94
N THR A 59 10.41 13.29 13.23
CA THR A 59 11.44 13.37 14.28
C THR A 59 10.94 13.35 15.72
N ASN A 60 9.64 13.24 15.98
CA ASN A 60 9.14 12.95 17.32
C ASN A 60 9.22 11.44 17.58
N VAL A 61 10.24 11.06 18.34
CA VAL A 61 10.75 9.70 18.54
C VAL A 61 9.66 8.74 19.07
N ASP A 62 8.68 9.25 19.82
CA ASP A 62 7.67 8.44 20.52
C ASP A 62 6.47 8.00 19.67
N VAL A 63 6.21 8.61 18.52
CA VAL A 63 4.91 8.43 17.84
C VAL A 63 4.94 7.34 16.75
N GLY A 64 6.13 6.85 16.37
CA GLY A 64 6.25 5.81 15.33
C GLY A 64 5.68 6.23 13.96
N VAL A 65 5.59 7.54 13.69
CA VAL A 65 4.94 8.07 12.48
C VAL A 65 5.95 8.23 11.35
N PHE A 66 5.53 7.77 10.18
CA PHE A 66 6.27 7.90 8.94
C PHE A 66 5.53 8.79 7.95
N ARG A 67 6.28 9.57 7.18
CA ARG A 67 5.77 10.37 6.07
C ARG A 67 6.22 9.77 4.76
N ILE A 68 5.29 9.64 3.82
CA ILE A 68 5.58 9.26 2.44
C ILE A 68 5.16 10.42 1.53
N ARG A 69 6.05 10.83 0.63
CA ARG A 69 5.73 11.84 -0.39
C ARG A 69 5.25 11.14 -1.66
N ILE A 70 4.16 11.64 -2.23
CA ILE A 70 3.61 11.15 -3.50
C ILE A 70 3.62 12.32 -4.48
N GLY A 71 4.53 12.28 -5.45
CA GLY A 71 4.78 13.39 -6.37
C GLY A 71 5.91 14.33 -5.92
N ASN A 72 6.07 15.41 -6.69
CA ASN A 72 7.11 16.43 -6.50
C ASN A 72 6.62 17.63 -5.72
#